data_AF-A0A6J4UD81-F1
#
_entry.id   AF-A0A6J4UD81-F1
#
_cell.length_a   1.000
_cell.length_b   1.000
_cell.length_c   1.000
_cell.angle_alpha   90.00
_cell.angle_beta   90.00
_cell.angle_gamma   90.00
#
_symmetry.space_group_name_H-M   'P 1'
#
loop_
_entity.id
_entity.type
_entity.pdbx_description
1 polymer ?
#
loop_
_entity_poly.entity_id
_entity_poly.type
_entity_poly.pdbx_seq_one_letter_code
_entity_poly.pdbx_strand_id
1 'polypeptide(L)'
;MLAGFGPAPGDNGVMYVVVAHPPSADRGTAAAVFQPLDAAGAPSGPAVGVAPADLHSTFARFEADSPRWVWDSTRAWYPGLLSAGISLDRCHDLALARAILSLSGYCASTPYLEGLRARLGDGDE
;
A
#
# COMPACT_ATOMS: atom_id res chain seq x y z
N MET A 1 -8.56 21.32 3.22
CA MET A 1 -9.15 21.28 1.86
C MET A 1 -8.04 20.89 0.89
N LEU A 2 -7.87 19.58 0.62
CA LEU A 2 -6.84 19.07 -0.30
C LEU A 2 -7.48 18.84 -1.68
N ALA A 3 -7.10 19.68 -2.64
CA ALA A 3 -7.63 19.69 -4.00
C ALA A 3 -7.06 18.54 -4.86
N GLY A 4 -7.90 17.99 -5.74
CA GLY A 4 -7.52 17.34 -7.00
C GLY A 4 -6.46 16.23 -6.97
N PHE A 5 -6.76 15.09 -6.35
CA PHE A 5 -6.09 13.84 -6.67
C PHE A 5 -6.97 13.09 -7.66
N GLY A 6 -6.57 13.09 -8.92
CA GLY A 6 -7.21 12.35 -9.99
C GLY A 6 -6.22 12.30 -11.16
N PRO A 7 -6.18 11.20 -11.94
CA PRO A 7 -5.30 11.13 -13.09
C PRO A 7 -5.68 12.24 -14.09
N ALA A 8 -4.72 12.68 -14.90
CA ALA A 8 -5.00 13.65 -15.95
C ALA A 8 -6.13 13.11 -16.86
N PRO A 9 -7.11 13.93 -17.25
CA PRO A 9 -8.22 13.47 -18.08
C PRO A 9 -7.69 12.95 -19.41
N GLY A 10 -7.81 11.63 -19.63
CA GLY A 10 -7.34 10.94 -20.82
C GLY A 10 -6.55 9.66 -20.56
N ASP A 11 -6.05 9.45 -19.33
CA ASP A 11 -5.36 8.22 -18.96
C ASP A 11 -6.33 7.24 -18.29
N ASN A 12 -6.87 6.30 -19.09
CA ASN A 12 -7.59 5.11 -18.57
C ASN A 12 -6.61 4.08 -17.96
N GLY A 13 -5.37 4.49 -17.66
CA GLY A 13 -4.35 3.71 -17.00
C GLY A 13 -4.77 3.27 -15.60
N VAL A 14 -4.36 2.06 -15.24
CA VAL A 14 -4.60 1.51 -13.90
C VAL A 14 -3.90 2.40 -12.87
N MET A 15 -4.68 3.10 -12.03
CA MET A 15 -4.17 3.88 -10.92
C MET A 15 -3.83 2.95 -9.75
N TYR A 16 -2.61 3.06 -9.23
CA TYR A 16 -2.20 2.39 -8.00
C TYR A 16 -2.09 3.41 -6.87
N VAL A 17 -2.37 2.97 -5.64
CA VAL A 17 -2.14 3.79 -4.45
C VAL A 17 -1.37 2.96 -3.44
N VAL A 18 -0.14 3.38 -3.14
CA VAL A 18 0.66 2.82 -2.06
C VAL A 18 0.24 3.48 -0.76
N VAL A 19 -0.06 2.66 0.24
CA VAL A 19 -0.31 3.11 1.61
C VAL A 19 0.76 2.55 2.52
N ALA A 20 1.40 3.42 3.28
CA ALA A 20 2.41 3.06 4.26
C ALA A 20 2.16 3.79 5.58
N HIS A 21 2.60 3.20 6.68
CA HIS A 21 2.74 3.94 7.92
C HIS A 21 3.82 5.01 7.76
N PRO A 22 3.64 6.20 8.35
CA PRO A 22 4.64 7.25 8.26
C PRO A 22 5.95 6.81 8.91
N PRO A 23 7.07 7.40 8.47
CA PRO A 23 8.36 7.20 9.13
C PRO A 23 8.25 7.53 10.62
N SER A 24 9.09 6.91 11.45
CA SER A 24 9.01 7.02 12.92
C SER A 24 9.07 8.46 13.43
N ALA A 25 9.75 9.36 12.71
CA ALA A 25 9.84 10.79 13.03
C ALA A 25 8.48 11.52 12.95
N ASP A 26 7.56 11.04 12.12
CA ASP A 26 6.25 11.67 11.87
C ASP A 26 5.10 10.92 12.57
N ARG A 27 5.44 9.92 13.39
CA ARG A 27 4.50 9.03 14.06
C ARG A 27 3.82 9.80 15.21
N GLY A 28 2.67 10.39 14.91
CA GLY A 28 1.90 11.26 15.80
C GLY A 28 1.14 12.38 15.05
N THR A 29 1.67 12.79 13.89
CA THR A 29 1.07 13.82 13.02
C THR A 29 0.30 13.20 11.86
N ALA A 30 0.81 12.10 11.32
CA ALA A 30 0.14 11.27 10.33
C ALA A 30 -0.09 9.85 10.87
N ALA A 31 -1.17 9.21 10.43
CA ALA A 31 -1.42 7.78 10.60
C ALA A 31 -0.95 6.96 9.39
N ALA A 32 -0.96 7.58 8.20
CA ALA A 32 -0.64 6.93 6.94
C ALA A 32 -0.10 7.95 5.93
N VAL A 33 0.64 7.44 4.94
CA VAL A 33 1.05 8.18 3.74
C VAL A 33 0.47 7.47 2.52
N PHE A 34 -0.21 8.23 1.66
CA PHE A 34 -0.82 7.77 0.41
C PHE A 34 0.00 8.30 -0.76
N GLN A 35 0.47 7.42 -1.62
CA GLN A 35 1.25 7.78 -2.81
C GLN A 35 0.57 7.20 -4.05
N PRO A 36 -0.05 8.05 -4.90
CA PRO A 36 -0.53 7.64 -6.21
C PRO A 36 0.64 7.25 -7.11
N LEU A 37 0.51 6.12 -7.80
CA LEU A 37 1.46 5.65 -8.80
C LEU A 37 0.74 5.39 -10.13
N ASP A 38 1.49 5.51 -11.22
CA ASP A 38 1.07 5.01 -12.53
C ASP A 38 1.30 3.49 -12.66
N ALA A 39 0.99 2.94 -13.83
CA ALA A 39 1.14 1.51 -14.11
C ALA A 39 2.60 1.02 -14.15
N ALA A 40 3.58 1.92 -14.28
CA ALA A 40 5.00 1.60 -14.18
C ALA A 40 5.52 1.66 -12.74
N GLY A 41 4.68 2.07 -11.78
CA GLY A 41 5.04 2.27 -10.39
C GLY A 41 5.76 3.60 -10.15
N ALA A 42 5.71 4.54 -11.09
CA ALA A 42 6.25 5.88 -10.90
C ALA A 42 5.21 6.78 -10.20
N PRO A 43 5.64 7.69 -9.30
CA PRO A 43 4.75 8.66 -8.69
C PRO A 43 3.99 9.49 -9.73
N SER A 44 2.67 9.38 -9.74
CA SER A 44 1.79 10.16 -10.62
C SER A 44 1.29 11.45 -9.97
N GLY A 45 1.61 11.66 -8.69
CA GLY A 45 1.30 12.85 -7.90
C GLY A 45 2.09 12.89 -6.60
N PRO A 46 1.91 13.93 -5.77
CA PRO A 46 2.62 14.03 -4.50
C PRO A 46 2.10 13.02 -3.46
N ALA A 47 2.99 12.58 -2.56
CA ALA A 47 2.61 11.82 -1.38
C ALA A 47 1.77 12.68 -0.42
N VAL A 48 0.74 12.08 0.17
CA VAL A 48 -0.15 12.74 1.12
C VAL A 48 -0.04 12.08 2.48
N GLY A 49 0.47 12.81 3.47
CA GLY A 49 0.35 12.43 4.87
C GLY A 49 -1.08 12.66 5.36
N VAL A 50 -1.68 11.64 5.97
CA VAL A 50 -3.09 11.64 6.41
C VAL A 50 -3.13 11.46 7.92
N ALA A 51 -3.78 12.39 8.61
CA ALA A 51 -3.98 12.33 10.05
C ALA A 51 -4.94 11.17 10.43
N PRO A 52 -4.86 10.64 11.67
CA PRO A 52 -5.74 9.55 12.11
C PRO A 52 -7.24 9.81 11.89
N ALA A 53 -7.69 11.05 12.15
CA ALA A 53 -9.09 11.44 12.00
C ALA A 53 -9.60 11.40 10.55
N ASP A 54 -8.70 11.57 9.58
CA ASP A 54 -9.01 11.64 8.15
C ASP A 54 -8.72 10.33 7.42
N LEU A 55 -8.23 9.30 8.12
CA LEU A 55 -7.75 8.07 7.49
C LEU A 55 -8.85 7.37 6.69
N HIS A 56 -9.98 7.12 7.34
CA HIS A 56 -11.11 6.40 6.75
C HIS A 56 -11.75 7.18 5.58
N SER A 57 -11.97 8.49 5.75
CA SER A 57 -12.52 9.34 4.70
C SER A 57 -11.58 9.43 3.49
N THR A 58 -10.27 9.38 3.72
CA THR A 58 -9.27 9.37 2.63
C THR A 58 -9.31 8.05 1.85
N PHE A 59 -9.38 6.90 2.52
CA PHE A 59 -9.59 5.61 1.85
C PHE A 59 -10.85 5.61 0.98
N ALA A 60 -11.98 6.05 1.54
CA ALA A 60 -13.24 6.11 0.81
C ALA A 60 -13.18 7.05 -0.41
N ARG A 61 -12.46 8.17 -0.29
CA ARG A 61 -12.26 9.11 -1.41
C ARG A 61 -11.46 8.50 -2.54
N PHE A 62 -10.34 7.84 -2.25
CA PHE A 62 -9.55 7.16 -3.28
C PHE A 62 -10.31 5.97 -3.88
N GLU A 63 -11.07 5.23 -3.08
CA GLU A 63 -11.85 4.07 -3.56
C GLU A 63 -12.89 4.45 -4.61
N ALA A 64 -13.37 5.70 -4.64
CA ALA A 64 -14.28 6.19 -5.67
C ALA A 64 -13.72 6.04 -7.10
N ASP A 65 -12.39 6.12 -7.26
CA ASP A 65 -11.70 5.91 -8.54
C ASP A 65 -11.28 4.44 -8.76
N SER A 66 -11.64 3.55 -7.83
CA SER A 66 -11.31 2.11 -7.85
C SER A 66 -9.83 1.82 -8.14
N PRO A 67 -8.88 2.37 -7.36
CA PRO A 67 -7.45 2.12 -7.57
C PRO A 67 -7.10 0.67 -7.23
N ARG A 68 -5.88 0.27 -7.58
CA ARG A 68 -5.24 -0.90 -6.99
C ARG A 68 -4.43 -0.47 -5.77
N TRP A 69 -4.92 -0.84 -4.59
CA TRP A 69 -4.24 -0.60 -3.33
C TRP A 69 -2.99 -1.46 -3.21
N VAL A 70 -1.92 -0.90 -2.68
CA VAL A 70 -0.70 -1.62 -2.35
C VAL A 70 -0.32 -1.27 -0.92
N TRP A 71 -0.23 -2.28 -0.04
CA TRP A 71 0.13 -2.08 1.36
C TRP A 71 1.16 -3.11 1.84
N ASP A 72 1.80 -2.82 2.95
CA ASP A 72 2.79 -3.69 3.58
C ASP A 72 2.19 -5.02 4.07
N SER A 73 1.01 -4.97 4.71
CA SER A 73 0.23 -6.14 5.13
C SER A 73 -1.25 -5.81 5.33
N THR A 74 -2.13 -6.66 4.80
CA THR A 74 -3.59 -6.54 5.00
C THR A 74 -3.95 -6.56 6.49
N ARG A 75 -3.19 -7.30 7.31
CA ARG A 75 -3.44 -7.42 8.76
C ARG A 75 -3.27 -6.09 9.49
N ALA A 76 -2.45 -5.18 8.98
CA ALA A 76 -2.22 -3.87 9.57
C ALA A 76 -3.36 -2.88 9.28
N TRP A 77 -4.03 -3.01 8.13
CA TRP A 77 -4.97 -2.01 7.63
C TRP A 77 -6.43 -2.46 7.64
N TYR A 78 -6.70 -3.65 7.10
CA TYR A 78 -8.06 -4.07 6.74
C TYR A 78 -9.00 -4.26 7.92
N PRO A 79 -8.57 -4.77 9.10
CA PRO A 79 -9.46 -4.85 10.27
C PRO A 79 -10.05 -3.49 10.67
N GLY A 80 -9.23 -2.43 10.67
CA GLY A 80 -9.66 -1.06 10.96
C GLY A 80 -10.69 -0.56 9.95
N LEU A 81 -10.41 -0.74 8.66
CA LEU A 81 -11.31 -0.35 7.57
C LEU A 81 -12.67 -1.06 7.64
N LEU A 82 -12.66 -2.39 7.85
CA LEU A 82 -13.90 -3.16 7.99
C LEU A 82 -14.73 -2.70 9.19
N SER A 83 -14.10 -2.42 10.34
CA SER A 83 -14.80 -1.89 11.51
C SER A 83 -15.45 -0.53 11.26
N ALA A 84 -14.90 0.25 10.32
CA ALA A 84 -15.42 1.53 9.88
C ALA A 84 -16.41 1.42 8.70
N GLY A 85 -16.74 0.20 8.25
CA GLY A 85 -17.65 -0.05 7.14
C GLY A 85 -17.06 0.21 5.75
N ILE A 86 -15.72 0.31 5.64
CA ILE A 86 -15.02 0.55 4.38
C ILE A 86 -14.58 -0.79 3.79
N SER A 87 -15.03 -1.04 2.56
CA SER A 87 -14.59 -2.18 1.74
C SER A 87 -13.84 -1.64 0.52
N LEU A 88 -12.70 -2.26 0.21
CA LEU A 88 -11.86 -1.91 -0.94
C LEU A 88 -11.89 -3.06 -1.94
N ASP A 89 -11.98 -2.75 -3.24
CA ASP A 89 -12.16 -3.77 -4.30
C ASP A 89 -10.85 -4.51 -4.65
N ARG A 90 -9.75 -3.77 -4.87
CA ARG A 90 -8.51 -4.33 -5.42
C ARG A 90 -7.30 -4.00 -4.56
N CYS A 91 -6.73 -5.00 -3.90
CA CYS A 91 -5.57 -4.82 -3.01
C CYS A 91 -4.44 -5.82 -3.29
N HIS A 92 -3.20 -5.33 -3.20
CA HIS A 92 -1.97 -6.11 -3.21
C HIS A 92 -1.34 -6.09 -1.82
N ASP A 93 -1.26 -7.27 -1.21
CA ASP A 93 -0.57 -7.49 0.06
C ASP A 93 0.89 -7.88 -0.18
N LEU A 94 1.81 -6.98 0.12
CA LEU A 94 3.23 -7.23 -0.09
C LEU A 94 3.78 -8.30 0.87
N ALA A 95 3.26 -8.44 2.08
CA ALA A 95 3.67 -9.51 2.99
C ALA A 95 3.27 -10.89 2.44
N LEU A 96 2.06 -11.01 1.90
CA LEU A 96 1.61 -12.24 1.25
C LEU A 96 2.44 -12.55 0.00
N ALA A 97 2.63 -11.56 -0.89
CA ALA A 97 3.42 -11.73 -2.10
C ALA A 97 4.87 -12.17 -1.76
N ARG A 98 5.48 -11.53 -0.75
CA ARG A 98 6.81 -11.92 -0.26
C ARG A 98 6.84 -13.35 0.26
N ALA A 99 5.84 -13.79 1.03
CA ALA A 99 5.78 -15.16 1.53
C ALA A 99 5.74 -16.18 0.38
N ILE A 100 4.88 -15.94 -0.62
CA ILE A 100 4.78 -16.79 -1.81
C ILE A 100 6.11 -16.86 -2.55
N LEU A 101 6.74 -15.72 -2.83
CA LEU A 101 8.00 -15.67 -3.58
C LEU A 101 9.16 -16.33 -2.81
N SER A 102 9.18 -16.20 -1.49
CA SER A 102 10.26 -16.74 -0.65
C SER A 102 10.22 -18.27 -0.60
N LEU A 103 9.01 -18.83 -0.52
CA LEU A 103 8.76 -20.28 -0.43
C LEU A 103 8.68 -20.98 -1.80
N SER A 104 8.54 -20.23 -2.90
CA SER A 104 8.48 -20.80 -4.24
C SER A 104 9.85 -21.26 -4.75
N GLY A 105 9.96 -22.53 -5.10
CA GLY A 105 11.12 -23.11 -5.79
C GLY A 105 11.26 -22.70 -7.26
N TYR A 106 10.25 -22.02 -7.83
CA TYR A 106 10.27 -21.57 -9.23
C TYR A 106 10.85 -20.15 -9.40
N CYS A 107 11.11 -19.44 -8.30
CA CYS A 107 11.65 -18.09 -8.35
C CYS A 107 13.18 -18.11 -8.44
N ALA A 108 13.72 -17.44 -9.47
CA ALA A 108 15.16 -17.24 -9.63
C ALA A 108 15.77 -16.57 -8.39
N SER A 109 17.01 -16.91 -8.06
CA SER A 109 17.71 -16.23 -6.96
C SER A 109 18.01 -14.79 -7.34
N THR A 110 17.56 -13.86 -6.51
CA THR A 110 17.84 -12.43 -6.62
C THR A 110 18.26 -11.94 -5.24
N PRO A 111 19.07 -10.87 -5.14
CA PRO A 111 19.45 -10.31 -3.84
C PRO A 111 18.25 -9.99 -2.94
N TYR A 112 17.12 -9.60 -3.54
CA TYR A 112 15.86 -9.37 -2.83
C TYR A 112 15.29 -10.65 -2.20
N LEU A 113 15.20 -11.74 -2.97
CA LEU A 113 14.68 -13.02 -2.47
C LEU A 113 15.64 -13.72 -1.51
N GLU A 114 16.95 -13.58 -1.73
CA GLU A 114 17.97 -14.07 -0.80
C GLU A 114 17.81 -13.40 0.58
N GLY A 115 17.68 -12.07 0.61
CA GLY A 115 17.43 -11.34 1.85
C GLY A 115 16.06 -11.63 2.48
N LEU A 116 15.07 -12.07 1.71
CA LEU A 116 13.79 -12.55 2.25
C LEU A 116 13.92 -13.92 2.90
N ARG A 117 14.58 -14.86 2.21
CA ARG A 117 14.78 -16.24 2.69
C ARG A 117 15.66 -16.27 3.95
N ALA A 118 16.69 -15.43 4.01
CA ALA A 118 17.52 -15.29 5.22
C ALA A 118 16.68 -14.91 6.45
N ARG A 119 15.78 -13.91 6.33
CA ARG A 119 14.88 -13.49 7.41
C ARG A 119 13.84 -14.52 7.84
N LEU A 120 13.55 -15.51 7.00
CA LEU A 120 12.69 -16.63 7.39
C LEU A 120 13.48 -17.68 8.18
N GLY A 121 14.74 -17.93 7.78
CA GLY A 121 15.61 -18.89 8.47
C GLY A 121 16.03 -18.47 9.88
N ASP A 122 16.12 -17.16 10.14
CA ASP A 122 16.44 -16.62 11.48
C ASP A 122 15.27 -16.77 12.50
N GLY A 123 14.09 -17.20 12.07
CA GLY A 123 12.89 -17.30 12.92
C GLY A 123 12.66 -18.66 13.59
N ASP A 124 13.53 -19.65 13.32
CA ASP A 124 13.40 -21.05 13.78
C ASP A 124 14.42 -21.44 14.89
N GLU A 125 15.09 -20.48 15.53
CA GLU A 125 16.00 -20.71 16.69
C GLU A 125 15.37 -20.32 18.04
#